data_AF-A0ABD1VYP4-F1
#
_entry.id   AF-A0ABD1VYP4-F1
#
_cell.length_a   1.000
_cell.length_b   1.000
_cell.length_c   1.000
_cell.angle_alpha   90.00
_cell.angle_beta   90.00
_cell.angle_gamma   90.00
#
_symmetry.space_group_name_H-M   'P 1'
#
loop_
_entity.id
_entity.type
_entity.pdbx_description
1 polymer ?
#
loop_
_entity_poly.entity_id
_entity_poly.type
_entity_poly.pdbx_seq_one_letter_code
_entity_poly.pdbx_strand_id
1 'polypeptide(L)'
;MVIDRTSVIDYKTQQSRLFPLLASAYAFRFVGEWLKWLYTDVTQRLQANDFSKNIEVHACTAGLKSLTTSVTADGIEECRKLCGGHGYLCSSGLPELFAVYVPACTYEGDNIVLLLQSGAQPLSFITSNNLIALSKKPLSRYPKKTHSSPWDLVFPRSDERKQHSQKL
;
A
#
# COMPACT_ATOMS: atom_id res chain seq x y z
N MET A 1 -53.98 3.29 -1.14
CA MET A 1 -52.75 4.10 -1.14
C MET A 1 -51.58 3.15 -0.95
N VAL A 2 -51.00 2.66 -2.06
CA VAL A 2 -49.78 1.84 -2.01
C VAL A 2 -48.63 2.82 -1.85
N ILE A 3 -47.99 2.82 -0.68
CA ILE A 3 -46.74 3.55 -0.48
C ILE A 3 -45.69 2.75 -1.23
N ASP A 4 -45.32 3.20 -2.43
CA ASP A 4 -44.18 2.65 -3.15
C ASP A 4 -42.93 2.98 -2.34
N ARG A 5 -42.44 2.00 -1.57
CA ARG A 5 -41.25 2.18 -0.75
C ARG A 5 -40.04 2.03 -1.67
N THR A 6 -39.31 3.12 -1.85
CA THR A 6 -38.02 3.13 -2.56
C THR A 6 -37.09 2.06 -1.99
N SER A 7 -36.42 1.32 -2.87
CA SER A 7 -35.54 0.23 -2.43
C SER A 7 -34.35 0.81 -1.66
N VAL A 8 -33.88 0.08 -0.64
CA VAL A 8 -32.76 0.54 0.21
C VAL A 8 -31.48 0.79 -0.59
N ILE A 9 -31.33 0.11 -1.74
CA ILE A 9 -30.20 0.30 -2.66
C ILE A 9 -30.24 1.63 -3.43
N ASP A 10 -31.39 2.31 -3.50
CA ASP A 10 -31.52 3.58 -4.23
C ASP A 10 -30.95 4.76 -3.44
N TYR A 11 -30.75 4.59 -2.13
CA TYR A 11 -30.11 5.60 -1.29
C TYR A 11 -28.62 5.74 -1.59
N LYS A 12 -28.18 6.98 -1.81
CA LYS A 12 -26.77 7.29 -2.11
C LYS A 12 -25.80 6.86 -1.01
N THR A 13 -26.22 6.93 0.25
CA THR A 13 -25.45 6.46 1.41
C THR A 13 -25.24 4.95 1.40
N GLN A 14 -26.23 4.18 0.91
CA GLN A 14 -26.11 2.73 0.77
C GLN A 14 -25.19 2.39 -0.41
N GLN A 15 -25.37 3.07 -1.55
CA GLN A 15 -24.53 2.91 -2.75
C GLN A 15 -23.06 3.21 -2.47
N SER A 16 -22.76 4.29 -1.74
CA SER A 16 -21.39 4.69 -1.41
C SER A 16 -20.67 3.69 -0.51
N ARG A 17 -21.40 2.86 0.24
CA ARG A 17 -20.84 1.82 1.11
C ARG A 17 -20.73 0.49 0.38
N LEU A 18 -21.75 0.11 -0.39
CA LEU A 18 -21.80 -1.19 -1.05
C LEU A 18 -20.97 -1.27 -2.33
N PHE A 19 -20.99 -0.25 -3.18
CA PHE A 19 -20.33 -0.30 -4.49
C PHE A 19 -18.79 -0.35 -4.40
N PRO A 20 -18.11 0.33 -3.46
CA PRO A 20 -16.67 0.15 -3.27
C PRO A 20 -16.29 -1.28 -2.85
N LEU A 21 -17.13 -1.95 -2.06
CA LEU A 21 -16.89 -3.35 -1.66
C LEU A 21 -17.04 -4.29 -2.86
N LEU A 22 -18.05 -4.05 -3.71
CA LEU A 22 -18.21 -4.79 -4.96
C LEU A 22 -17.01 -4.56 -5.90
N ALA A 23 -16.59 -3.31 -6.07
CA ALA A 23 -15.43 -2.97 -6.88
C ALA A 23 -14.15 -3.64 -6.34
N SER A 24 -13.95 -3.63 -5.02
CA SER A 24 -12.82 -4.30 -4.36
C SER A 24 -12.84 -5.82 -4.58
N ALA A 25 -14.01 -6.45 -4.55
CA ALA A 25 -14.13 -7.89 -4.81
C ALA A 25 -13.68 -8.26 -6.24
N TYR A 26 -14.05 -7.46 -7.24
CA TYR A 26 -13.55 -7.65 -8.61
C TYR A 26 -12.07 -7.32 -8.76
N ALA A 27 -11.59 -6.26 -8.12
CA ALA A 27 -10.16 -5.92 -8.12
C ALA A 27 -9.33 -7.07 -7.54
N PHE A 28 -9.75 -7.64 -6.41
CA PHE A 28 -9.08 -8.78 -5.78
C PHE A 28 -9.14 -10.05 -6.63
N ARG A 29 -10.20 -10.24 -7.42
CA ARG A 29 -10.27 -11.36 -8.37
C ARG A 29 -9.18 -11.24 -9.43
N PHE A 30 -9.03 -10.09 -10.08
CA PHE A 30 -8.02 -9.86 -11.10
C PHE A 30 -6.61 -9.94 -10.55
N VAL A 31 -6.39 -9.35 -9.38
CA VAL A 31 -5.14 -9.44 -8.63
C VAL A 31 -4.78 -10.90 -8.33
N GLY A 32 -5.75 -11.73 -7.96
CA GLY A 32 -5.54 -13.16 -7.73
C GLY A 32 -5.17 -13.94 -9.00
N GLU A 33 -5.75 -13.60 -10.14
CA GLU A 33 -5.37 -14.18 -11.44
C GLU A 33 -3.96 -13.77 -11.86
N TRP A 34 -3.63 -12.49 -11.70
CA TRP A 34 -2.28 -11.99 -11.93
C TRP A 34 -1.25 -12.66 -11.01
N LEU A 35 -1.59 -12.87 -9.73
CA LEU A 35 -0.71 -13.54 -8.77
C LEU A 35 -0.45 -15.00 -9.14
N LYS A 36 -1.46 -15.71 -9.67
CA LYS A 36 -1.28 -17.08 -10.18
C LYS A 36 -0.32 -17.12 -11.35
N TRP A 37 -0.47 -16.19 -12.30
CA TRP A 37 0.46 -16.07 -13.43
C TRP A 37 1.89 -15.77 -12.96
N LEU A 38 2.05 -14.81 -12.03
CA LEU A 38 3.35 -14.46 -11.47
C LEU A 38 3.99 -15.65 -10.75
N TYR A 39 3.21 -16.41 -9.99
CA TYR A 39 3.69 -17.61 -9.31
C TYR A 39 4.20 -18.65 -10.32
N THR A 40 3.47 -18.90 -11.40
CA THR A 40 3.92 -19.84 -12.45
C THR A 40 5.19 -19.38 -13.16
N ASP A 41 5.33 -18.09 -13.48
CA ASP A 41 6.56 -17.52 -14.07
C ASP A 41 7.76 -17.70 -13.14
N VAL A 42 7.56 -17.46 -11.85
CA VAL A 42 8.62 -17.60 -10.83
C VAL A 42 9.01 -19.05 -10.64
N THR A 43 8.05 -19.98 -10.55
CA THR A 43 8.34 -21.43 -10.46
C THR A 43 9.12 -21.92 -11.67
N GLN A 44 8.79 -21.45 -12.88
CA GLN A 44 9.53 -21.81 -14.09
C GLN A 44 10.98 -21.29 -14.08
N ARG A 45 11.20 -20.06 -13.61
CA ARG A 45 12.56 -19.51 -13.44
C ARG A 45 13.35 -20.22 -12.34
N LEU A 46 12.66 -20.71 -11.31
CA LEU A 46 13.27 -21.51 -10.26
C LEU A 46 13.86 -22.82 -10.80
N GLN A 47 13.17 -23.46 -11.75
CA GLN A 47 13.70 -24.64 -12.45
C GLN A 47 14.95 -24.32 -13.29
N ALA A 48 15.12 -23.07 -13.71
CA ALA A 48 16.31 -22.57 -14.40
C ALA A 48 17.41 -22.06 -13.44
N ASN A 49 17.31 -22.30 -12.13
CA ASN A 49 18.24 -21.85 -11.08
C ASN A 49 18.38 -20.31 -10.93
N ASP A 50 17.43 -19.52 -11.41
CA ASP A 50 17.42 -18.07 -11.19
C ASP A 50 16.63 -17.72 -9.91
N PHE A 51 17.34 -17.27 -8.87
CA PHE A 51 16.76 -16.92 -7.58
C PHE A 51 16.49 -15.41 -7.38
N SER A 52 16.86 -14.57 -8.35
CA SER A 52 16.93 -13.11 -8.16
C SER A 52 15.57 -12.46 -7.86
N LYS A 53 14.46 -13.01 -8.36
CA LYS A 53 13.11 -12.43 -8.19
C LYS A 53 12.28 -12.99 -7.03
N ASN A 54 12.73 -14.07 -6.39
CA ASN A 54 11.91 -14.74 -5.38
C ASN A 54 11.59 -13.85 -4.17
N ILE A 55 12.58 -13.09 -3.72
CA ILE A 55 12.45 -12.23 -2.53
C ILE A 55 11.42 -11.12 -2.79
N GLU A 56 11.45 -10.51 -3.98
CA GLU A 56 10.49 -9.47 -4.38
C GLU A 56 9.06 -10.04 -4.47
N VAL A 57 8.92 -11.25 -5.03
CA VAL A 57 7.62 -11.91 -5.18
C VAL A 57 7.05 -12.31 -3.82
N HIS A 58 7.88 -12.83 -2.91
CA HIS A 58 7.46 -13.12 -1.54
C HIS A 58 7.03 -11.88 -0.77
N ALA A 59 7.75 -10.76 -0.91
CA ALA A 59 7.36 -9.49 -0.30
C ALA A 59 6.00 -9.00 -0.85
N CYS A 60 5.81 -9.10 -2.17
CA CYS A 60 4.57 -8.71 -2.84
C CYS A 60 3.38 -9.58 -2.41
N THR A 61 3.53 -10.91 -2.39
CA THR A 61 2.47 -11.85 -2.01
C THR A 61 2.08 -11.69 -0.54
N ALA A 62 3.06 -11.47 0.36
CA ALA A 62 2.82 -11.22 1.77
C ALA A 62 2.01 -9.93 2.00
N GLY A 63 2.41 -8.82 1.36
CA GLY A 63 1.68 -7.55 1.45
C GLY A 63 0.28 -7.64 0.86
N LEU A 64 0.13 -8.33 -0.27
CA LEU A 64 -1.14 -8.51 -0.94
C LEU A 64 -2.11 -9.36 -0.14
N LYS A 65 -1.63 -10.45 0.49
CA LYS A 65 -2.43 -11.25 1.42
C LYS A 65 -2.93 -10.40 2.58
N SER A 66 -2.04 -9.64 3.23
CA SER A 66 -2.41 -8.79 4.38
C SER A 66 -3.47 -7.75 4.00
N LEU A 67 -3.28 -7.07 2.87
CA LEU A 67 -4.23 -6.07 2.36
C LEU A 67 -5.59 -6.69 2.03
N THR A 68 -5.61 -7.74 1.21
CA THR A 68 -6.85 -8.35 0.71
C THR A 68 -7.67 -8.98 1.84
N THR A 69 -7.03 -9.63 2.81
CA THR A 69 -7.70 -10.23 3.97
C THR A 69 -8.30 -9.17 4.89
N SER A 70 -7.55 -8.11 5.20
CA SER A 70 -8.06 -7.02 6.05
C SER A 70 -9.27 -6.34 5.43
N VAL A 71 -9.18 -5.94 4.16
CA VAL A 71 -10.27 -5.25 3.45
C VAL A 71 -11.51 -6.15 3.31
N THR A 72 -11.32 -7.45 3.07
CA THR A 72 -12.45 -8.37 2.92
C THR A 72 -13.14 -8.64 4.26
N ALA A 73 -12.40 -8.75 5.37
CA ALA A 73 -12.98 -8.92 6.69
C ALA A 73 -13.86 -7.72 7.07
N ASP A 74 -13.35 -6.51 6.87
CA ASP A 74 -14.11 -5.27 7.08
C ASP A 74 -15.32 -5.19 6.15
N GLY A 75 -15.17 -5.60 4.89
CA GLY A 75 -16.24 -5.62 3.90
C GLY A 75 -17.40 -6.56 4.25
N ILE A 76 -17.11 -7.75 4.79
CA ILE A 76 -18.16 -8.71 5.20
C ILE A 76 -18.99 -8.12 6.36
N GLU A 77 -18.33 -7.55 7.36
CA GLU A 77 -19.03 -6.92 8.49
C GLU A 77 -19.83 -5.69 8.04
N GLU A 78 -19.33 -4.94 7.06
CA GLU A 78 -20.05 -3.82 6.48
C GLU A 78 -21.31 -4.29 5.73
N CYS A 79 -21.21 -5.35 4.92
CA CYS A 79 -22.37 -5.99 4.28
C CYS A 79 -23.42 -6.42 5.31
N ARG A 80 -23.00 -6.97 6.46
CA ARG A 80 -23.90 -7.32 7.56
C ARG A 80 -24.65 -6.11 8.10
N LYS A 81 -23.97 -4.97 8.30
CA LYS A 81 -24.58 -3.70 8.74
C LYS A 81 -25.54 -3.13 7.70
N LEU A 82 -25.24 -3.27 6.40
CA LEU A 82 -26.07 -2.78 5.30
C LEU A 82 -27.42 -3.52 5.21
N CYS A 83 -27.48 -4.78 5.68
CA CYS A 83 -28.72 -5.56 5.79
C CYS A 83 -29.59 -5.21 7.02
N GLY A 84 -29.16 -4.26 7.86
CA GLY A 84 -29.90 -3.83 9.05
C GLY A 84 -30.12 -4.96 10.06
N GLY A 85 -31.28 -4.95 10.74
CA GLY A 85 -31.60 -5.95 11.78
C GLY A 85 -31.66 -7.39 11.26
N HIS A 86 -32.07 -7.59 10.00
CA HIS A 86 -32.12 -8.93 9.40
C HIS A 86 -30.73 -9.51 9.13
N GLY A 87 -29.71 -8.66 8.94
CA GLY A 87 -28.31 -9.10 8.81
C GLY A 87 -27.72 -9.69 10.10
N TYR A 88 -28.38 -9.50 11.25
CA TYR A 88 -27.96 -10.14 12.50
C TYR A 88 -28.43 -11.59 12.62
N LEU A 89 -29.47 -11.98 11.88
CA LEU A 89 -30.00 -13.33 11.94
C LEU A 89 -29.03 -14.32 11.29
N CYS A 90 -28.86 -15.50 11.89
CA CYS A 90 -28.05 -16.57 11.31
C CYS A 90 -28.59 -17.03 9.93
N SER A 91 -29.89 -16.85 9.66
CA SER A 91 -30.49 -17.11 8.35
C SER A 91 -29.95 -16.25 7.22
N SER A 92 -29.28 -15.12 7.53
CA SER A 92 -28.61 -14.28 6.54
C SER A 92 -27.27 -14.86 6.07
N GLY A 93 -26.67 -15.80 6.81
CA GLY A 93 -25.35 -16.39 6.52
C GLY A 93 -24.16 -15.45 6.70
N LEU A 94 -24.36 -14.13 6.84
CA LEU A 94 -23.29 -13.14 6.99
C LEU A 94 -22.50 -13.27 8.30
N PRO A 95 -23.14 -13.52 9.47
CA PRO A 95 -22.41 -13.73 10.72
C PRO A 95 -21.51 -14.97 10.67
N GLU A 96 -21.98 -16.05 10.05
CA GLU A 96 -21.20 -17.28 9.89
C GLU A 96 -20.05 -17.08 8.91
N LEU A 97 -20.30 -16.42 7.77
CA LEU A 97 -19.26 -16.07 6.80
C LEU A 97 -18.14 -15.24 7.45
N PHE A 98 -18.49 -14.25 8.27
CA PHE A 98 -17.51 -13.45 9.00
C PHE A 98 -16.70 -14.30 9.97
N ALA A 99 -17.36 -15.16 10.76
CA ALA A 99 -16.69 -16.01 11.74
C ALA A 99 -15.68 -16.98 11.09
N VAL A 100 -16.00 -17.51 9.91
CA VAL A 100 -15.10 -18.39 9.14
C VAL A 100 -13.97 -17.61 8.49
N TYR A 101 -14.20 -16.36 8.10
CA TYR A 101 -13.23 -15.54 7.37
C TYR A 101 -12.21 -14.82 8.26
N VAL A 102 -12.59 -14.32 9.43
CA VAL A 102 -11.71 -13.56 10.35
C VAL A 102 -10.38 -14.25 10.65
N PRO A 103 -10.33 -15.58 10.88
CA PRO A 103 -9.07 -16.28 11.09
C PRO A 103 -8.07 -16.17 9.92
N ALA A 104 -8.53 -15.89 8.69
CA ALA A 104 -7.66 -15.71 7.53
C ALA A 104 -6.71 -14.50 7.66
N CYS A 105 -7.01 -13.54 8.53
CA CYS A 105 -6.14 -12.41 8.88
C CYS A 105 -5.00 -12.80 9.84
N THR A 106 -5.04 -14.02 10.39
CA THR A 106 -4.05 -14.52 11.37
C THR A 106 -3.29 -15.73 10.85
N TYR A 107 -3.93 -16.58 10.04
CA TYR A 107 -3.28 -17.73 9.43
C TYR A 107 -2.20 -17.31 8.42
N GLU A 108 -1.03 -17.98 8.42
CA GLU A 108 0.20 -17.69 7.63
C GLU A 108 0.98 -16.42 8.01
N GLY A 109 0.67 -15.80 9.15
CA GLY A 109 1.37 -14.61 9.65
C GLY A 109 0.39 -13.49 9.95
N ASP A 110 0.61 -12.82 11.08
CA ASP A 110 -0.17 -11.64 11.46
C ASP A 110 -0.05 -10.58 10.35
N ASN A 111 -1.18 -10.05 9.91
CA ASN A 111 -1.26 -9.06 8.83
C ASN A 111 -0.31 -7.87 9.05
N ILE A 112 -0.07 -7.47 10.31
CA ILE A 112 0.90 -6.40 10.63
C ILE A 112 2.34 -6.85 10.42
N VAL A 113 2.66 -8.09 10.79
CA VAL A 113 3.99 -8.67 10.59
C VAL A 113 4.29 -8.87 9.10
N LEU A 114 3.30 -9.34 8.32
CA LEU A 114 3.42 -9.49 6.87
C LEU A 114 3.58 -8.14 6.17
N LEU A 115 2.85 -7.11 6.60
CA LEU A 115 3.00 -5.75 6.07
C LEU A 115 4.39 -5.19 6.37
N LEU A 116 4.89 -5.37 7.59
CA LEU A 116 6.26 -4.97 7.97
C LEU A 116 7.32 -5.71 7.14
N GLN A 117 7.16 -7.01 6.91
CA GLN A 117 8.05 -7.78 6.04
C GLN A 117 8.00 -7.28 4.59
N SER A 118 6.82 -6.96 4.07
CA SER A 118 6.66 -6.41 2.71
C SER A 118 7.30 -5.03 2.53
N GLY A 119 7.34 -4.21 3.58
CA GLY A 119 7.99 -2.88 3.56
C GLY A 119 9.49 -2.93 3.87
N ALA A 120 9.93 -3.89 4.69
CA ALA A 120 11.34 -4.06 5.03
C ALA A 120 12.20 -4.55 3.85
N GLN A 121 11.64 -5.39 2.98
CA GLN A 121 12.34 -5.91 1.78
C GLN A 121 12.69 -4.82 0.74
N PRO A 122 11.78 -3.94 0.31
CA PRO A 122 12.12 -2.83 -0.57
C PRO A 122 13.02 -1.80 0.12
N LEU A 123 12.87 -1.56 1.43
CA LEU A 123 13.76 -0.65 2.16
C LEU A 123 15.19 -1.20 2.28
N SER A 124 15.36 -2.51 2.52
CA SER A 124 16.68 -3.14 2.52
C SER A 124 17.29 -3.11 1.13
N PHE A 125 16.52 -3.35 0.07
CA PHE A 125 16.96 -3.20 -1.31
C PHE A 125 17.38 -1.76 -1.65
N ILE A 126 16.59 -0.76 -1.24
CA ILE A 126 16.92 0.67 -1.43
C ILE A 126 18.19 1.02 -0.64
N THR A 127 18.34 0.52 0.58
CA THR A 127 19.52 0.78 1.42
C THR A 127 20.77 0.11 0.84
N SER A 128 20.68 -1.13 0.37
CA SER A 128 21.76 -1.83 -0.32
C SER A 128 22.17 -1.10 -1.61
N ASN A 129 21.21 -0.64 -2.43
CA ASN A 129 21.51 0.15 -3.62
C ASN A 129 22.11 1.52 -3.30
N ASN A 130 21.65 2.20 -2.24
CA ASN A 130 22.25 3.46 -1.78
C ASN A 130 23.65 3.25 -1.19
N LEU A 131 23.92 2.15 -0.49
CA LEU A 131 25.26 1.80 0.00
C LEU A 131 26.23 1.48 -1.15
N ILE A 132 25.76 0.80 -2.19
CA ILE A 132 26.54 0.57 -3.42
C ILE A 132 26.78 1.91 -4.15
N ALA A 133 25.78 2.80 -4.20
CA ALA A 133 25.92 4.14 -4.78
C ALA A 133 26.86 5.05 -3.98
N LEU A 134 26.91 4.88 -2.65
CA LEU A 134 27.86 5.57 -1.76
C LEU A 134 29.27 4.97 -1.83
N SER A 135 29.40 3.67 -2.04
CA SER A 135 30.69 2.99 -2.25
C SER A 135 31.34 3.37 -3.59
N LYS A 136 30.53 3.72 -4.62
CA LYS A 136 31.01 4.17 -5.94
C LYS A 136 31.37 5.66 -6.01
N LYS A 137 31.12 6.45 -4.95
CA LYS A 137 31.65 7.82 -4.88
C LYS A 137 33.13 7.73 -4.47
N PRO A 138 34.09 8.17 -5.31
CA PRO A 138 35.46 8.30 -4.84
C PRO A 138 35.47 9.21 -3.62
N LEU A 139 36.28 8.87 -2.62
CA LEU A 139 36.53 9.64 -1.40
C LEU A 139 37.24 10.96 -1.77
N SER A 140 36.57 11.84 -2.51
CA SER A 140 37.06 13.15 -2.88
C SER A 140 36.80 14.09 -1.70
N ARG A 141 37.83 14.17 -0.86
CA ARG A 141 38.27 15.35 -0.11
C ARG A 141 37.14 16.23 0.43
N TYR A 142 36.78 16.04 1.69
CA TYR A 142 36.03 17.03 2.48
C TYR A 142 36.65 18.43 2.27
N PRO A 143 35.93 19.41 1.70
CA PRO A 143 36.38 20.79 1.76
C PRO A 143 36.26 21.23 3.22
N LYS A 144 37.38 21.68 3.80
CA LYS A 144 37.40 22.30 5.13
C LYS A 144 36.43 23.48 5.12
N LYS A 145 35.40 23.45 5.98
CA LYS A 145 34.46 24.55 6.16
C LYS A 145 35.22 25.80 6.61
N THR A 146 35.28 26.83 5.77
CA THR A 146 35.54 28.20 6.21
C THR A 146 34.29 28.70 6.95
N HIS A 147 34.50 29.13 8.18
CA HIS A 147 33.45 29.60 9.09
C HIS A 147 32.73 30.81 8.49
N SER A 148 31.49 30.63 8.03
CA SER A 148 30.51 31.71 7.86
C SER A 148 29.20 31.23 8.46
N SER A 149 28.65 32.03 9.36
CA SER A 149 27.50 31.67 10.19
C SER A 149 26.20 31.60 9.38
N PRO A 150 25.23 30.73 9.74
CA PRO A 150 23.99 30.48 8.98
C PRO A 150 23.01 31.66 8.81
N TRP A 151 23.35 32.87 9.27
CA TRP A 151 22.44 34.01 9.34
C TRP A 151 22.55 35.00 8.16
N ASP A 152 23.55 34.84 7.29
CA ASP A 152 23.79 35.77 6.16
C ASP A 152 22.87 35.54 4.93
N LEU A 153 22.04 34.49 4.95
CA LEU A 153 21.04 34.22 3.90
C LEU A 153 19.65 34.84 4.15
N VAL A 154 19.43 35.42 5.34
CA VAL A 154 18.09 35.91 5.76
C VAL A 154 17.96 37.44 5.70
N PHE A 155 19.07 38.19 5.70
CA PHE A 155 19.06 39.65 5.57
C PHE A 155 20.11 40.11 4.54
N PRO A 156 19.71 40.39 3.28
CA PRO A 156 20.63 41.00 2.33
C PRO A 156 20.96 42.43 2.79
N ARG A 157 22.25 42.70 3.08
CA ARG A 157 22.74 44.08 3.28
C ARG A 157 22.52 44.88 1.99
N SER A 158 22.03 46.10 2.16
CA SER A 158 21.54 47.02 1.14
C SER A 158 22.59 47.65 0.21
N ASP A 159 23.76 47.03 0.01
CA ASP A 159 24.91 47.67 -0.66
C ASP A 159 25.22 47.16 -2.08
N GLU A 160 24.57 46.11 -2.58
CA GLU A 160 24.87 45.58 -3.92
C GLU A 160 23.98 46.10 -5.06
N ARG A 161 23.16 47.13 -4.84
CA ARG A 161 22.31 47.73 -5.88
C ARG A 161 22.97 48.84 -6.71
N LYS A 162 24.30 49.00 -6.69
CA LYS A 162 25.02 50.07 -7.42
C LYS A 162 26.16 49.65 -8.36
N GLN A 163 26.25 48.39 -8.80
CA GLN A 163 27.31 47.98 -9.77
C GLN A 163 26.82 47.48 -11.12
N HIS A 164 25.51 47.54 -11.42
CA HIS A 164 24.98 47.15 -12.74
C HIS A 164 24.68 48.31 -13.70
N SER A 165 25.22 49.50 -13.44
CA SER A 165 25.04 50.68 -14.30
C SER A 165 26.35 51.46 -14.47
N GLN A 166 27.42 50.81 -14.94
CA GLN A 166 28.63 51.43 -15.50
C GLN A 166 29.47 50.37 -16.23
N LYS A 167 28.91 49.87 -17.35
CA LYS A 167 29.68 49.35 -18.49
C LYS A 167 29.10 49.97 -19.75
N LEU A 168 29.40 51.25 -19.92
CA LEU A 168 29.65 51.96 -21.17
C LEU A 168 30.85 52.87 -20.90
#